data_AF-A0A1C5FZG5-F1
#
_entry.id   AF-A0A1C5FZG5-F1
#
_cell.length_a   1.000
_cell.length_b   1.000
_cell.length_c   1.000
_cell.angle_alpha   90.00
_cell.angle_beta   90.00
_cell.angle_gamma   90.00
#
_symmetry.space_group_name_H-M   'P 1'
#
loop_
_entity.id
_entity.type
_entity.pdbx_description
1 polymer ?
#
loop_
_entity_poly.entity_id
_entity_poly.type
_entity_poly.pdbx_seq_one_letter_code
_entity_poly.pdbx_strand_id
1 'polypeptide(L)'
;MTPASPDRPRSTGTDLDGAVEIVEYTDPACPWAWGSEPAFRLLRALTAGQARWRRVFGILFDEDDDPAPDPAAETAWYSRYIADIARHTRAPYARRLRWVAATSRPASLAAKAAERQGATAAERVLRR
;
A
#
# COMPACT_ATOMS: atom_id res chain seq x y z
N MET A 1 -5.78 -10.33 -44.51
CA MET A 1 -6.18 -11.60 -43.86
C MET A 1 -4.89 -12.25 -43.38
N THR A 2 -4.48 -11.96 -42.16
CA THR A 2 -3.18 -12.36 -41.58
C THR A 2 -3.30 -13.77 -41.01
N PRO A 3 -2.36 -14.70 -41.27
CA PRO A 3 -2.48 -16.06 -40.74
C PRO A 3 -2.15 -16.09 -39.25
N ALA A 4 -2.91 -16.87 -38.49
CA ALA A 4 -2.72 -17.10 -37.07
C ALA A 4 -1.41 -17.84 -36.79
N SER A 5 -0.70 -17.40 -35.74
CA SER A 5 0.52 -18.05 -35.23
C SER A 5 0.17 -19.38 -34.54
N PRO A 6 1.00 -20.44 -34.65
CA PRO A 6 0.69 -21.73 -34.06
C PRO A 6 0.90 -21.73 -32.53
N ASP A 7 0.00 -22.43 -31.84
CA ASP A 7 -0.08 -22.61 -30.40
C ASP A 7 1.28 -22.91 -29.75
N ARG A 8 1.60 -22.14 -28.70
CA ARG A 8 2.73 -22.40 -27.82
C ARG A 8 2.39 -23.63 -26.94
N PRO A 9 3.26 -24.65 -26.86
CA PRO A 9 2.98 -25.82 -26.05
C PRO A 9 2.88 -25.44 -24.56
N ARG A 10 1.82 -25.91 -23.89
CA ARG A 10 1.64 -25.76 -22.44
C ARG A 10 2.75 -26.49 -21.71
N SER A 11 3.46 -25.78 -20.83
CA SER A 11 4.51 -26.34 -20.00
C SER A 11 3.91 -27.26 -18.94
N THR A 12 4.36 -28.51 -18.91
CA THR A 12 4.11 -29.45 -17.80
C THR A 12 5.06 -29.12 -16.65
N GLY A 13 4.77 -28.04 -15.93
CA GLY A 13 5.32 -27.78 -14.60
C GLY A 13 4.29 -28.18 -13.56
N THR A 14 4.71 -28.67 -12.39
CA THR A 14 3.80 -28.91 -11.27
C THR A 14 3.19 -27.58 -10.87
N ASP A 15 1.98 -27.41 -11.35
CA ASP A 15 1.23 -26.18 -11.36
C ASP A 15 0.72 -25.89 -9.94
N LEU A 16 1.31 -24.89 -9.27
CA LEU A 16 0.63 -24.08 -8.26
C LEU A 16 -0.42 -23.16 -8.94
N ASP A 17 -1.05 -23.63 -10.01
CA ASP A 17 -1.79 -22.89 -11.05
C ASP A 17 -3.23 -22.59 -10.61
N GLY A 18 -3.46 -22.67 -9.29
CA GLY A 18 -4.69 -22.31 -8.60
C GLY A 18 -4.45 -21.60 -7.26
N ALA A 19 -3.20 -21.24 -6.92
CA ALA A 19 -2.93 -20.48 -5.70
C ALA A 19 -3.39 -19.03 -5.91
N VAL A 20 -4.46 -18.63 -5.22
CA VAL A 20 -4.98 -17.25 -5.26
C VAL A 20 -3.87 -16.29 -4.82
N GLU A 21 -3.59 -15.26 -5.63
CA GLU A 21 -2.74 -14.15 -5.23
C GLU A 21 -3.60 -12.97 -4.78
N ILE A 22 -3.29 -12.45 -3.60
CA ILE A 22 -3.85 -11.19 -3.11
C ILE A 22 -2.77 -10.12 -3.24
N VAL A 23 -3.07 -9.10 -4.05
CA VAL A 23 -2.18 -7.95 -4.25
C VAL A 23 -2.71 -6.75 -3.49
N GLU A 24 -1.99 -6.34 -2.45
CA GLU A 24 -2.28 -5.16 -1.65
C GLU A 24 -1.54 -3.95 -2.23
N TYR A 25 -2.26 -3.08 -2.92
CA TYR A 25 -1.75 -1.76 -3.30
C TYR A 25 -1.95 -0.80 -2.13
N THR A 26 -0.86 -0.19 -1.67
CA THR A 26 -0.85 0.66 -0.47
C THR A 26 0.16 1.78 -0.62
N ASP A 27 0.09 2.77 0.26
CA ASP A 27 1.08 3.83 0.43
C ASP A 27 1.20 4.11 1.94
N PRO A 28 2.41 4.21 2.53
CA PRO A 28 2.57 4.47 3.97
C PRO A 28 1.97 5.82 4.44
N ALA A 29 1.79 6.77 3.53
CA ALA A 29 1.19 8.07 3.80
C ALA A 29 -0.29 8.15 3.41
N CYS A 30 -0.90 7.08 2.89
CA CYS A 30 -2.33 7.07 2.56
C CYS A 30 -3.19 6.84 3.82
N PRO A 31 -4.04 7.81 4.23
CA PRO A 31 -4.90 7.64 5.39
C PRO A 31 -5.96 6.54 5.20
N TRP A 32 -6.41 6.29 3.97
CA TRP A 32 -7.32 5.17 3.68
C TRP A 32 -6.65 3.81 3.79
N ALA A 33 -5.39 3.70 3.34
CA ALA A 33 -4.62 2.47 3.49
C ALA A 33 -4.36 2.17 4.97
N TRP A 34 -4.04 3.19 5.76
CA TRP A 34 -3.91 3.08 7.22
C TRP A 34 -5.24 2.65 7.87
N GLY A 35 -6.35 3.27 7.48
CA GLY A 35 -7.69 2.88 7.92
C GLY A 35 -8.09 1.44 7.59
N SER A 36 -7.52 0.89 6.51
CA SER A 36 -7.79 -0.47 6.04
C SER A 36 -6.89 -1.53 6.68
N GLU A 37 -5.85 -1.15 7.43
CA GLU A 37 -4.89 -2.07 8.04
C GLU A 37 -5.56 -3.20 8.84
N PRO A 38 -6.60 -2.96 9.68
CA PRO A 38 -7.25 -4.03 10.41
C PRO A 38 -7.92 -5.07 9.49
N ALA A 39 -8.51 -4.61 8.38
CA ALA A 39 -9.16 -5.48 7.41
C ALA A 39 -8.12 -6.30 6.62
N PHE A 40 -7.01 -5.69 6.19
CA PHE A 40 -5.93 -6.41 5.52
C PHE A 40 -5.23 -7.40 6.45
N ARG A 41 -5.05 -7.05 7.73
CA ARG A 41 -4.50 -7.98 8.72
C ARG A 41 -5.43 -9.17 8.95
N LEU A 42 -6.74 -8.94 9.05
CA LEU A 42 -7.74 -10.01 9.16
C LEU A 42 -7.72 -10.90 7.91
N LEU A 43 -7.72 -10.30 6.71
CA LEU A 43 -7.69 -11.05 5.46
C LEU A 43 -6.41 -11.90 5.36
N ARG A 44 -5.23 -11.33 5.67
CA ARG A 44 -3.97 -12.08 5.73
C ARG A 44 -4.04 -13.29 6.66
N ALA A 45 -4.66 -13.13 7.83
CA ALA A 45 -4.82 -14.22 8.78
C ALA A 45 -5.79 -15.30 8.28
N LEU A 46 -6.91 -14.90 7.67
CA LEU A 46 -7.93 -15.82 7.13
C LEU A 46 -7.42 -16.61 5.93
N THR A 47 -6.52 -16.05 5.13
CA THR A 47 -5.98 -16.70 3.92
C THR A 47 -4.57 -17.25 4.11
N ALA A 48 -4.09 -17.34 5.36
CA ALA A 48 -2.74 -17.81 5.66
C ALA A 48 -2.55 -19.26 5.17
N GLY A 49 -1.53 -19.49 4.34
CA GLY A 49 -1.25 -20.79 3.72
C GLY A 49 -2.16 -21.16 2.54
N GLN A 50 -3.18 -20.34 2.23
CA GLN A 50 -4.13 -20.57 1.14
C GLN A 50 -3.96 -19.59 -0.02
N ALA A 51 -3.42 -18.40 0.26
CA ALA A 51 -3.15 -17.38 -0.75
C ALA A 51 -1.73 -16.85 -0.63
N ARG A 52 -1.13 -16.49 -1.77
CA ARG A 52 0.11 -15.72 -1.81
C ARG A 52 -0.22 -14.25 -1.62
N TRP A 53 0.38 -13.61 -0.62
CA TRP A 53 0.23 -12.17 -0.40
C TRP A 53 1.39 -11.40 -1.02
N ARG A 54 1.08 -10.39 -1.84
CA ARG A 54 2.08 -9.46 -2.38
C ARG A 54 1.66 -8.03 -2.12
N ARG A 55 2.56 -7.23 -1.54
CA ARG A 55 2.36 -5.80 -1.32
C ARG A 55 3.01 -4.98 -2.43
N VAL A 56 2.34 -3.93 -2.90
CA VAL A 56 2.86 -2.97 -3.88
C VAL A 56 2.69 -1.57 -3.30
N PHE A 57 3.76 -0.79 -3.30
CA PHE A 57 3.70 0.61 -2.87
C PHE A 57 3.47 1.52 -4.07
N GLY A 58 2.30 2.17 -4.11
CA GLY A 58 1.98 3.18 -5.11
C GLY A 58 2.16 4.56 -4.48
N ILE A 59 3.16 5.32 -4.95
CA ILE A 59 3.49 6.64 -4.42
C ILE A 59 2.37 7.61 -4.80
N LEU A 60 1.64 8.13 -3.81
CA LEU A 60 0.48 9.01 -4.02
C LEU A 60 0.85 10.48 -4.28
N PHE A 61 2.00 10.89 -3.79
CA PHE A 61 2.55 12.24 -3.96
C PHE A 61 4.07 12.13 -4.01
N ASP A 62 4.70 12.87 -4.91
CA ASP A 62 6.15 12.85 -5.13
C ASP A 62 6.71 14.26 -5.33
N GLU A 63 8.04 14.38 -5.35
CA GLU A 63 8.72 15.69 -5.39
C GLU A 63 8.51 16.47 -6.69
N ASP A 64 7.99 15.82 -7.74
CA ASP A 64 7.70 16.42 -9.05
C ASP A 64 6.28 17.04 -9.14
N ASP A 65 5.47 16.92 -8.09
CA ASP A 65 4.13 17.52 -8.05
C ASP A 65 4.21 19.06 -7.93
N ASP A 66 3.32 19.76 -8.62
CA ASP A 66 3.23 21.22 -8.52
C ASP A 66 2.96 21.64 -7.06
N PRO A 67 3.68 22.64 -6.53
CA PRO A 67 3.43 23.10 -5.17
C PRO A 67 2.01 23.66 -5.07
N ALA A 68 1.35 23.42 -3.94
CA ALA A 68 0.04 24.00 -3.70
C ALA A 68 0.10 25.53 -3.81
N PRO A 69 -0.86 26.16 -4.51
CA PRO A 69 -0.93 27.61 -4.61
C PRO A 69 -0.99 28.33 -3.25
N ASP A 70 -1.57 27.67 -2.25
CA ASP A 70 -1.56 28.07 -0.84
C ASP A 70 -1.29 26.85 0.05
N PRO A 71 -0.03 26.66 0.51
CA PRO A 71 0.35 25.52 1.36
C PRO A 71 -0.38 25.48 2.71
N ALA A 72 -0.76 26.64 3.26
CA ALA A 72 -1.46 26.70 4.54
C ALA A 72 -2.92 26.25 4.38
N ALA A 73 -3.58 26.70 3.31
CA ALA A 73 -4.94 26.26 2.98
C ALA A 73 -5.00 24.75 2.66
N GLU A 74 -4.04 24.24 1.88
CA GLU A 74 -3.94 22.81 1.59
C GLU A 74 -3.72 21.99 2.86
N THR A 75 -2.77 22.39 3.72
CA THR A 75 -2.52 21.71 4.99
C THR A 75 -3.78 21.69 5.88
N ALA A 76 -4.51 22.80 5.94
CA ALA A 76 -5.75 22.88 6.71
C ALA A 76 -6.85 21.98 6.12
N TRP A 77 -6.94 21.89 4.79
CA TRP A 77 -7.84 20.96 4.10
C TRP A 77 -7.47 19.50 4.37
N TYR A 78 -6.21 19.13 4.19
CA TYR A 78 -5.72 17.75 4.40
C TYR A 78 -5.89 17.30 5.85
N SER A 79 -5.70 18.21 6.81
CA SER A 79 -5.95 17.94 8.24
C SER A 79 -7.42 17.59 8.52
N ARG A 80 -8.37 18.29 7.89
CA ARG A 80 -9.81 17.96 7.99
C ARG A 80 -10.11 16.63 7.31
N TYR A 81 -9.52 16.40 6.13
CA TYR A 81 -9.69 15.17 5.38
C TYR A 81 -9.23 13.93 6.16
N ILE A 82 -8.05 13.98 6.78
CA ILE A 82 -7.57 12.91 7.68
C ILE A 82 -8.53 12.69 8.85
N ALA A 83 -9.02 13.76 9.48
CA ALA A 83 -9.94 13.64 10.60
C ALA A 83 -11.26 12.95 10.21
N ASP A 84 -11.77 13.21 9.01
CA ASP A 84 -12.96 12.57 8.47
C ASP A 84 -12.72 11.08 8.19
N ILE A 85 -11.59 10.73 7.59
CA ILE A 85 -11.20 9.33 7.36
C ILE A 85 -11.03 8.59 8.68
N ALA A 86 -10.35 9.19 9.66
CA ALA A 86 -10.16 8.60 10.98
C ALA A 86 -11.48 8.39 11.71
N ARG A 87 -12.45 9.31 11.57
CA ARG A 87 -13.80 9.13 12.11
C ARG A 87 -14.53 7.96 11.45
N HIS A 88 -14.37 7.78 10.14
CA HIS A 88 -14.97 6.68 9.40
C HIS A 88 -14.33 5.31 9.72
N THR A 89 -13.00 5.25 9.66
CA THR A 89 -12.20 4.01 9.79
C THR A 89 -11.87 3.65 11.24
N ARG A 90 -12.02 4.61 12.16
CA ARG A 90 -11.58 4.57 13.56
C ARG A 90 -10.06 4.38 13.73
N ALA A 91 -9.28 4.63 12.68
CA ALA A 91 -7.83 4.56 12.76
C ALA A 91 -7.26 5.69 13.63
N PRO A 92 -6.27 5.40 14.49
CA PRO A 92 -5.61 6.44 15.26
C PRO A 92 -4.78 7.33 14.33
N TYR A 93 -4.69 8.62 14.62
CA TYR A 93 -3.87 9.56 13.87
C TYR A 93 -3.32 10.65 14.78
N ALA A 94 -2.24 11.29 14.36
CA ALA A 94 -1.67 12.42 15.07
C ALA A 94 -2.56 13.66 14.90
N ARG A 95 -3.08 14.19 16.01
CA ARG A 95 -3.93 15.40 16.01
C ARG A 95 -3.19 16.68 15.59
N ARG A 96 -1.86 16.67 15.67
CA ARG A 96 -0.96 17.74 15.25
C ARG A 96 0.27 17.11 14.62
N LEU A 97 0.62 17.58 13.43
CA LEU A 97 1.85 17.22 12.73
C LEU A 97 2.76 18.45 12.70
N ARG A 98 4.06 18.25 12.96
CA ARG A 98 5.06 19.31 12.80
C ARG A 98 5.51 19.46 11.35
N TRP A 99 5.41 18.38 10.58
CA TRP A 99 5.86 18.26 9.20
C TRP A 99 4.86 17.43 8.41
N VAL A 100 4.73 17.72 7.11
CA VAL A 100 4.03 16.88 6.13
C VAL A 100 5.10 16.31 5.20
N ALA A 101 4.98 15.03 4.83
CA ALA A 101 5.93 14.42 3.92
C ALA A 101 5.75 15.03 2.51
N ALA A 102 6.86 15.38 1.86
CA ALA A 102 6.85 15.81 0.45
C ALA A 102 6.73 14.64 -0.52
N THR A 103 7.12 13.44 -0.10
CA THR A 103 6.98 12.18 -0.85
C THR A 103 6.85 11.01 0.11
N SER A 104 6.11 9.97 -0.27
CA SER A 104 6.04 8.70 0.47
C SER A 104 7.10 7.69 0.05
N ARG A 105 7.93 8.03 -0.95
CA ARG A 105 8.93 7.13 -1.55
C ARG A 105 9.96 6.59 -0.56
N PRO A 106 10.59 7.41 0.32
CA PRO A 106 11.53 6.89 1.31
C PRO A 106 10.89 5.89 2.27
N ALA A 107 9.66 6.16 2.74
CA ALA A 107 8.92 5.26 3.62
C ALA A 107 8.57 3.94 2.91
N SER A 108 8.16 4.03 1.64
CA SER A 108 7.87 2.86 0.79
C SER A 108 9.11 1.99 0.57
N LEU A 109 10.27 2.60 0.31
CA LEU A 109 11.55 1.89 0.19
C LEU A 109 11.98 1.24 1.50
N ALA A 110 11.81 1.92 2.63
CA ALA A 110 12.09 1.36 3.94
C ALA A 110 11.23 0.12 4.24
N ALA A 111 9.95 0.18 3.90
CA ALA A 111 9.05 -0.98 4.02
C ALA A 111 9.49 -2.14 3.12
N LYS A 112 9.89 -1.88 1.86
CA LYS A 112 10.45 -2.91 0.96
C LYS A 112 11.78 -3.48 1.43
N ALA A 113 12.64 -2.68 2.03
CA ALA A 113 13.87 -3.17 2.64
C ALA A 113 13.55 -4.08 3.84
N ALA A 114 12.56 -3.73 4.66
CA ALA A 114 12.12 -4.53 5.79
C ALA A 114 11.48 -5.87 5.36
N GLU A 115 10.76 -5.91 4.24
CA GLU A 115 10.26 -7.17 3.65
C GLU A 115 11.38 -8.19 3.38
N ARG A 116 12.56 -7.74 2.96
CA ARG A 116 13.74 -8.61 2.75
C ARG A 116 14.30 -9.19 4.04
N GLN A 117 13.94 -8.61 5.19
CA GLN A 117 14.34 -9.09 6.52
C GLN A 117 13.27 -9.99 7.17
N GLY A 118 12.16 -10.24 6.46
CA GLY A 118 11.08 -11.12 6.89
C GLY A 118 9.79 -10.39 7.23
N ALA A 119 8.68 -11.14 7.24
CA ALA A 119 7.32 -10.59 7.40
C ALA A 119 7.13 -9.80 8.70
N THR A 120 7.73 -10.24 9.81
CA THR A 120 7.62 -9.52 11.09
C THR A 120 8.27 -8.14 11.04
N ALA A 121 9.43 -8.01 10.38
CA ALA A 121 10.10 -6.72 10.21
C ALA A 121 9.27 -5.79 9.32
N ALA A 122 8.75 -6.32 8.20
CA ALA A 122 7.87 -5.57 7.29
C ALA A 122 6.65 -4.97 8.00
N GLU A 123 5.91 -5.78 8.77
CA GLU A 123 4.72 -5.30 9.48
C GLU A 123 5.07 -4.35 10.63
N ARG A 124 6.25 -4.46 11.25
CA ARG A 124 6.67 -3.52 12.30
C ARG A 124 7.08 -2.17 11.73
N VAL A 125 7.79 -2.14 10.60
CA VAL A 125 8.21 -0.90 9.96
C VAL A 125 7.01 -0.14 9.41
N LEU A 126 6.05 -0.84 8.79
CA LEU A 126 4.89 -0.19 8.16
C LEU A 126 3.90 0.42 9.17
N ARG A 127 3.90 -0.04 10.43
CA ARG A 127 2.95 0.39 11.47
C ARG A 127 3.55 1.37 12.50
N ARG A 128 4.72 1.93 12.22
CA ARG A 128 5.36 2.96 13.04
C ARG A 128 4.91 4.35 12.62
#